data_AF-A0A3R7SHA3-F1
#
_entry.id   AF-A0A3R7SHA3-F1
#
_cell.length_a   1.000
_cell.length_b   1.000
_cell.length_c   1.000
_cell.angle_alpha   90.00
_cell.angle_beta   90.00
_cell.angle_gamma   90.00
#
_symmetry.space_group_name_H-M   'P 1'
#
loop_
_entity.id
_entity.type
_entity.pdbx_description
1 polymer ?
#
loop_
_entity_poly.entity_id
_entity_poly.type
_entity_poly.pdbx_seq_one_letter_code
_entity_poly.pdbx_strand_id
1 'polypeptide(L)'
;MRNIAIEDLIQLLGMVGIIGSLIFVGLEMRQSQRIAMAGQQMERTALLIEGNSVFTEAGLDWHSIAFLDQPELADTYPSGIAGGRNNYHSVLFTYENDYFQFSQGLMPIEVWEAKKAALSFFYNQCRYREILNIRKAFFPDGLVKVIDSLQDNCAQ
;
A
#
# COMPACT_ATOMS: atom_id res chain seq x y z
N MET A 1 54.32 -16.06 -25.52
CA MET A 1 53.33 -15.35 -24.67
C MET A 1 53.30 -13.91 -25.13
N ARG A 2 52.15 -13.43 -25.61
CA ARG A 2 52.03 -12.09 -26.22
C ARG A 2 52.00 -11.05 -25.09
N ASN A 3 53.00 -10.17 -25.01
CA ASN A 3 52.97 -9.03 -24.10
C ASN A 3 51.80 -8.14 -24.51
N ILE A 4 50.81 -8.01 -23.64
CA ILE A 4 49.72 -7.06 -23.82
C ILE A 4 50.34 -5.67 -23.65
N ALA A 5 50.15 -4.77 -24.61
CA ALA A 5 50.63 -3.41 -24.48
C ALA A 5 49.92 -2.76 -23.28
N ILE A 6 50.66 -2.06 -22.43
CA ILE A 6 50.10 -1.40 -21.25
C ILE A 6 48.99 -0.41 -21.66
N GLU A 7 49.12 0.19 -22.84
CA GLU A 7 48.13 1.06 -23.46
C GLU A 7 46.79 0.35 -23.74
N ASP A 8 46.84 -0.87 -24.31
CA ASP A 8 45.64 -1.69 -24.56
C ASP A 8 44.94 -2.04 -23.24
N LEU A 9 45.71 -2.31 -22.18
CA LEU A 9 45.17 -2.61 -20.84
C LEU A 9 44.50 -1.37 -20.23
N ILE A 10 45.13 -0.20 -20.32
CA ILE A 10 44.57 1.06 -19.81
C ILE A 10 43.29 1.42 -20.57
N GLN A 11 43.27 1.25 -21.89
CA GLN A 11 42.09 1.51 -22.70
C GLN A 11 40.94 0.55 -22.34
N LEU A 12 41.23 -0.74 -22.17
CA LEU A 12 40.24 -1.72 -21.72
C LEU A 12 39.68 -1.35 -20.35
N LEU A 13 40.53 -1.01 -19.38
CA LEU A 13 40.10 -0.57 -18.05
C LEU A 13 39.27 0.71 -18.10
N GLY A 14 39.60 1.66 -18.97
CA GLY A 14 38.82 2.88 -19.18
C GLY A 14 37.41 2.58 -19.72
N MET A 15 37.30 1.71 -20.72
CA MET A 15 36.01 1.28 -21.26
C MET A 15 35.17 0.53 -20.21
N VAL A 16 35.79 -0.39 -19.46
CA VAL A 16 35.12 -1.10 -18.36
C VAL A 16 34.68 -0.13 -17.28
N GLY A 17 35.48 0.91 -16.98
CA GLY A 17 35.12 1.96 -16.04
C GLY A 17 33.87 2.75 -16.46
N ILE A 18 33.77 3.13 -17.73
CA ILE A 18 32.59 3.81 -18.28
C ILE A 18 31.36 2.90 -18.23
N ILE A 19 31.50 1.64 -18.63
CA ILE A 19 30.38 0.68 -18.58
C ILE A 19 29.93 0.47 -17.13
N GLY A 20 30.88 0.31 -16.20
CA GLY A 20 30.59 0.16 -14.78
C GLY A 20 29.86 1.36 -14.18
N SER A 21 30.27 2.59 -14.52
CA SER A 21 29.59 3.79 -14.05
C SER A 21 28.17 3.92 -14.59
N LEU A 22 27.95 3.60 -15.87
CA LEU A 22 26.60 3.60 -16.47
C LEU A 22 25.67 2.55 -15.85
N ILE A 23 26.19 1.36 -15.52
CA ILE A 23 25.42 0.33 -14.80
C ILE A 23 25.00 0.85 -13.43
N PHE A 24 25.92 1.46 -12.67
CA PHE A 24 25.63 2.01 -11.35
C PHE A 24 24.55 3.10 -11.42
N VAL A 25 24.69 4.06 -12.34
CA VAL A 25 23.68 5.10 -12.59
C VAL A 25 22.33 4.49 -12.97
N GLY A 26 22.31 3.45 -13.81
CA GLY A 26 21.08 2.73 -14.17
C GLY A 26 20.38 2.09 -12.96
N LEU A 27 21.15 1.53 -12.03
CA LEU A 27 20.62 0.96 -10.78
C LEU A 27 20.05 2.03 -9.86
N GLU A 28 20.75 3.16 -9.68
CA GLU A 28 20.28 4.29 -8.87
C GLU A 28 18.98 4.90 -9.44
N MET A 29 18.90 5.11 -10.75
CA MET A 29 17.69 5.62 -11.40
C MET A 29 16.49 4.69 -11.20
N ARG A 30 16.69 3.37 -11.30
CA ARG A 30 15.63 2.39 -11.04
C ARG A 30 15.13 2.44 -9.60
N GLN A 31 16.04 2.58 -8.63
CA GLN A 31 15.69 2.73 -7.23
C GLN A 31 14.93 4.04 -6.98
N SER A 32 15.42 5.16 -7.54
CA SER A 32 14.75 6.47 -7.44
C SER A 32 13.34 6.43 -8.01
N GLN A 33 13.15 5.84 -9.20
CA GLN A 33 11.83 5.66 -9.80
C GLN A 33 10.90 4.83 -8.91
N ARG A 34 11.40 3.75 -8.29
CA ARG A 34 10.62 2.91 -7.37
C ARG A 34 10.15 3.70 -6.15
N ILE A 35 11.04 4.48 -5.54
CA ILE A 35 10.71 5.34 -4.38
C ILE A 35 9.67 6.40 -4.80
N ALA A 36 9.85 7.03 -5.96
CA ALA A 36 8.92 8.04 -6.47
C ALA A 36 7.50 7.47 -6.68
N MET A 37 7.37 6.28 -7.28
CA MET A 37 6.07 5.62 -7.45
C MET A 37 5.40 5.29 -6.10
N ALA A 38 6.18 4.88 -5.10
CA ALA A 38 5.65 4.64 -3.77
C ALA A 38 5.22 5.92 -3.05
N GLY A 39 5.98 7.00 -3.21
CA GLY A 39 5.57 8.34 -2.74
C GLY A 39 4.24 8.77 -3.36
N GLN A 40 4.07 8.59 -4.68
CA GLN A 40 2.81 8.88 -5.36
C GLN A 40 1.64 8.02 -4.85
N GLN A 41 1.88 6.73 -4.58
CA GLN A 41 0.83 5.86 -4.03
C GLN A 41 0.44 6.27 -2.61
N MET A 42 1.40 6.69 -1.79
CA MET A 42 1.16 7.24 -0.45
C MET A 42 0.33 8.52 -0.52
N GLU A 43 0.68 9.46 -1.40
CA GLU A 43 -0.05 10.71 -1.60
C GLU A 43 -1.51 10.46 -2.04
N ARG A 44 -1.73 9.56 -3.01
CA ARG A 44 -3.09 9.15 -3.41
C ARG A 44 -3.89 8.55 -2.26
N THR A 45 -3.23 7.75 -1.42
CA THR A 45 -3.86 7.15 -0.23
C THR A 45 -4.26 8.25 0.76
N ALA A 46 -3.40 9.24 0.97
CA ALA A 46 -3.67 10.38 1.85
C ALA A 46 -4.88 11.19 1.35
N LEU A 47 -4.96 11.48 0.05
CA LEU A 47 -6.11 12.18 -0.56
C LEU A 47 -7.43 11.40 -0.38
N LEU A 48 -7.41 10.07 -0.50
CA LEU A 48 -8.59 9.24 -0.27
C LEU A 48 -9.04 9.26 1.20
N ILE A 49 -8.08 9.22 2.14
CA ILE A 49 -8.36 9.30 3.57
C ILE A 49 -8.91 10.68 3.93
N GLU A 50 -8.34 11.76 3.38
CA GLU A 50 -8.81 13.13 3.56
C GLU A 50 -10.23 13.29 3.02
N GLY A 51 -10.48 12.84 1.78
CA GLY A 51 -11.82 12.83 1.19
C GLY A 51 -12.84 12.07 2.05
N ASN A 52 -12.48 10.90 2.57
CA ASN A 52 -13.32 10.13 3.49
C ASN A 52 -13.56 10.83 4.84
N SER A 53 -12.59 11.62 5.31
CA SER A 53 -12.69 12.40 6.55
C SER A 53 -13.73 13.52 6.41
N VAL A 54 -13.85 14.14 5.23
CA VAL A 54 -14.90 15.15 4.95
C VAL A 54 -16.31 14.57 5.13
N PHE A 55 -16.57 13.34 4.67
CA PHE A 55 -17.87 12.67 4.90
C PHE A 55 -18.10 12.40 6.39
N THR A 56 -17.03 12.04 7.10
CA THR A 56 -17.07 11.81 8.56
C THR A 56 -17.42 13.08 9.32
N GLU A 57 -16.83 14.22 8.95
CA GLU A 57 -17.15 15.54 9.53
C GLU A 57 -18.60 15.95 9.25
N ALA A 58 -19.12 15.62 8.07
CA ALA A 58 -20.52 15.84 7.69
C ALA A 58 -21.49 14.85 8.37
N GLY A 59 -20.99 13.84 9.10
CA GLY A 59 -21.82 12.81 9.73
C GLY A 59 -22.42 11.80 8.73
N LEU A 60 -21.86 11.68 7.54
CA LEU A 60 -22.35 10.84 6.44
C LEU A 60 -21.55 9.53 6.33
N ASP A 61 -22.23 8.43 6.04
CA ASP A 61 -21.62 7.14 5.70
C ASP A 61 -21.10 7.18 4.26
N TRP A 62 -19.78 7.24 4.10
CA TRP A 62 -19.13 7.24 2.81
C TRP A 62 -19.32 5.91 2.07
N HIS A 63 -19.45 4.80 2.80
CA HIS A 63 -19.63 3.47 2.20
C HIS A 63 -20.90 3.37 1.35
N SER A 64 -22.04 3.88 1.85
CA SER A 64 -23.31 3.93 1.11
C SER A 64 -23.16 4.61 -0.25
N ILE A 65 -22.37 5.69 -0.32
CA ILE A 65 -22.13 6.43 -1.56
C ILE A 65 -21.15 5.69 -2.46
N ALA A 66 -19.98 5.31 -1.94
CA ALA A 66 -18.85 4.88 -2.76
C ALA A 66 -18.88 3.40 -3.17
N PHE A 67 -19.53 2.54 -2.37
CA PHE A 67 -19.52 1.09 -2.59
C PHE A 67 -20.89 0.48 -2.81
N LEU A 68 -21.95 1.07 -2.25
CA LEU A 68 -23.32 0.60 -2.47
C LEU A 68 -24.03 1.31 -3.62
N ASP A 69 -23.50 2.45 -4.09
CA ASP A 69 -24.16 3.32 -5.09
C ASP A 69 -25.58 3.73 -4.65
N GLN A 70 -25.75 3.99 -3.35
CA GLN A 70 -27.01 4.33 -2.68
C GLN A 70 -26.82 5.58 -1.80
N PRO A 71 -26.63 6.77 -2.41
CA PRO A 71 -26.37 7.99 -1.67
C PRO A 71 -27.51 8.41 -0.72
N GLU A 72 -28.74 7.98 -0.99
CA GLU A 72 -29.89 8.15 -0.10
C GLU A 72 -29.77 7.43 1.25
N LEU A 73 -28.83 6.50 1.37
CA LEU A 73 -28.53 5.83 2.64
C LEU A 73 -27.41 6.52 3.43
N ALA A 74 -26.78 7.56 2.89
CA ALA A 74 -25.59 8.16 3.48
C ALA A 74 -25.86 8.81 4.86
N ASP A 75 -27.04 9.37 5.10
CA ASP A 75 -27.44 10.03 6.35
C ASP A 75 -28.32 9.17 7.25
N THR A 76 -28.58 7.91 6.87
CA THR A 76 -29.45 6.99 7.61
C THR A 76 -28.79 6.40 8.86
N TYR A 77 -27.46 6.35 8.88
CA TYR A 77 -26.71 5.89 10.04
C TYR A 77 -26.53 7.02 11.07
N PRO A 78 -26.63 6.73 12.38
CA PRO A 78 -26.18 7.67 13.39
C PRO A 78 -24.71 8.06 13.15
N SER A 79 -24.35 9.33 13.34
CA SER A 79 -23.03 9.87 13.00
C SER A 79 -21.85 9.07 13.59
N GLY A 80 -21.98 8.55 14.81
CA GLY A 80 -20.96 7.69 15.42
C GLY A 80 -20.80 6.33 14.72
N ILE A 81 -21.87 5.78 14.15
CA ILE A 81 -21.83 4.53 13.36
C ILE A 81 -21.25 4.81 11.97
N ALA A 82 -21.70 5.88 11.31
CA ALA A 82 -21.14 6.34 10.03
C ALA A 82 -19.64 6.60 10.15
N GLY A 83 -19.22 7.35 11.18
CA GLY A 83 -17.80 7.62 11.46
C GLY A 83 -16.99 6.35 11.72
N GLY A 84 -17.56 5.35 12.40
CA GLY A 84 -16.89 4.06 12.57
C GLY A 84 -16.68 3.29 11.26
N ARG A 85 -17.68 3.31 10.37
CA ARG A 85 -17.60 2.69 9.03
C ARG A 85 -16.60 3.42 8.15
N ASN A 86 -16.62 4.75 8.14
CA ASN A 86 -15.64 5.57 7.43
C ASN A 86 -14.22 5.33 7.96
N ASN A 87 -14.03 5.31 9.28
CA ASN A 87 -12.73 4.99 9.87
C ASN A 87 -12.21 3.63 9.40
N TYR A 88 -13.08 2.62 9.32
CA TYR A 88 -12.69 1.31 8.82
C TYR A 88 -12.19 1.36 7.37
N HIS A 89 -12.80 2.17 6.51
CA HIS A 89 -12.28 2.42 5.15
C HIS A 89 -10.91 3.09 5.15
N SER A 90 -10.69 4.10 5.99
CA SER A 90 -9.37 4.75 6.13
C SER A 90 -8.31 3.73 6.53
N VAL A 91 -8.62 2.86 7.50
CA VAL A 91 -7.75 1.77 7.92
C VAL A 91 -7.42 0.83 6.76
N LEU A 92 -8.43 0.45 5.97
CA LEU A 92 -8.23 -0.42 4.81
C LEU A 92 -7.37 0.22 3.71
N PHE A 93 -7.55 1.52 3.42
CA PHE A 93 -6.66 2.27 2.53
C PHE A 93 -5.21 2.28 3.04
N THR A 94 -5.02 2.48 4.35
CA THR A 94 -3.69 2.42 4.96
C THR A 94 -3.04 1.04 4.76
N TYR A 95 -3.76 -0.06 5.01
CA TYR A 95 -3.17 -1.40 4.85
C TYR A 95 -2.90 -1.78 3.41
N GLU A 96 -3.70 -1.29 2.46
CA GLU A 96 -3.43 -1.43 1.04
C GLU A 96 -2.13 -0.71 0.65
N ASN A 97 -1.94 0.51 1.13
CA ASN A 97 -0.70 1.26 0.92
C ASN A 97 0.50 0.60 1.62
N ASP A 98 0.34 0.16 2.86
CA ASP A 98 1.39 -0.50 3.63
C ASP A 98 1.86 -1.78 2.95
N TYR A 99 0.92 -2.61 2.48
CA TYR A 99 1.24 -3.80 1.71
C TYR A 99 1.98 -3.45 0.42
N PHE A 100 1.54 -2.41 -0.29
CA PHE A 100 2.24 -1.93 -1.48
C PHE A 100 3.69 -1.56 -1.14
N GLN A 101 3.92 -0.73 -0.13
CA GLN A 101 5.27 -0.33 0.30
C GLN A 101 6.14 -1.53 0.71
N PHE A 102 5.58 -2.50 1.43
CA PHE A 102 6.25 -3.74 1.79
C PHE A 102 6.62 -4.58 0.56
N SER A 103 5.68 -4.77 -0.38
CA SER A 103 5.94 -5.48 -1.64
C SER A 103 7.01 -4.78 -2.51
N GLN A 104 7.16 -3.47 -2.33
CA GLN A 104 8.21 -2.68 -2.94
C GLN A 104 9.52 -2.68 -2.14
N GLY A 105 9.66 -3.48 -1.07
CA GLY A 105 10.88 -3.50 -0.26
C GLY A 105 11.23 -2.15 0.36
N LEU A 106 10.23 -1.25 0.48
CA LEU A 106 10.36 0.08 1.07
C LEU A 106 9.89 0.11 2.53
N MET A 107 9.49 -1.05 3.06
CA MET A 107 9.10 -1.22 4.46
C MET A 107 9.93 -2.35 5.08
N PRO A 108 10.62 -2.10 6.21
CA PRO A 108 11.31 -3.15 6.95
C PRO A 108 10.35 -4.26 7.39
N ILE A 109 10.84 -5.50 7.44
CA ILE A 109 10.01 -6.67 7.74
C ILE A 109 9.40 -6.57 9.15
N GLU A 110 10.16 -6.08 10.13
CA GLU A 110 9.71 -5.88 11.49
C GLU A 110 8.55 -4.88 11.60
N VAL A 111 8.55 -3.84 10.76
CA VAL A 111 7.45 -2.86 10.67
C VAL A 111 6.22 -3.50 10.05
N TRP A 112 6.41 -4.32 9.00
CA TRP A 112 5.33 -5.04 8.35
C TRP A 112 4.68 -6.07 9.28
N GLU A 113 5.46 -6.83 10.04
CA GLU A 113 4.94 -7.80 11.02
C GLU A 113 4.10 -7.11 12.10
N ALA A 114 4.56 -5.96 12.61
CA ALA A 114 3.78 -5.16 13.57
C ALA A 114 2.45 -4.68 12.96
N LYS A 115 2.46 -4.23 11.70
CA LYS A 115 1.25 -3.84 10.98
C LYS A 115 0.30 -5.03 10.75
N LYS A 116 0.80 -6.23 10.46
CA LYS A 116 -0.05 -7.43 10.37
C LYS A 116 -0.72 -7.77 11.69
N ALA A 117 -0.04 -7.59 12.82
CA ALA A 117 -0.66 -7.77 14.13
C ALA A 117 -1.82 -6.79 14.36
N ALA A 118 -1.63 -5.52 13.99
CA ALA A 118 -2.71 -4.52 14.04
C ALA A 118 -3.82 -4.82 13.02
N LEU A 119 -3.50 -5.31 11.82
CA LEU A 119 -4.49 -5.75 10.84
C LEU A 119 -5.35 -6.88 11.39
N SER A 120 -4.77 -7.84 12.12
CA SER A 120 -5.53 -8.90 12.81
C SER A 120 -6.55 -8.34 13.80
N PHE A 121 -6.20 -7.28 14.53
CA PHE A 121 -7.15 -6.59 15.41
C PHE A 121 -8.32 -5.97 14.64
N PHE A 122 -8.08 -5.27 13.53
CA PHE A 122 -9.14 -4.68 12.70
C PHE A 122 -9.95 -5.73 11.93
N TYR A 123 -9.30 -6.80 11.47
CA TYR A 123 -9.96 -7.94 10.84
C TYR A 123 -10.99 -8.58 11.77
N ASN A 124 -10.70 -8.65 13.06
CA ASN A 124 -11.60 -9.20 14.07
C ASN A 124 -12.64 -8.20 14.61
N GLN A 125 -12.77 -7.01 14.01
CA GLN A 125 -13.90 -6.11 14.26
C GLN A 125 -15.11 -6.54 13.42
N CYS A 126 -15.83 -7.57 13.88
CA CYS A 126 -16.84 -8.29 13.10
C CYS A 126 -17.95 -7.42 12.50
N ARG A 127 -18.28 -6.30 13.15
CA ARG A 127 -19.25 -5.31 12.66
C ARG A 127 -18.95 -4.79 11.25
N TYR A 128 -17.69 -4.75 10.85
CA TYR A 128 -17.26 -4.16 9.58
C TYR A 128 -16.89 -5.20 8.51
N ARG A 129 -17.22 -6.48 8.73
CA ARG A 129 -16.85 -7.55 7.78
C ARG A 129 -17.47 -7.42 6.40
N GLU A 130 -18.68 -6.89 6.32
CA GLU A 130 -19.30 -6.52 5.05
C GLU A 130 -18.38 -5.59 4.23
N ILE A 131 -17.91 -4.50 4.86
CA ILE A 131 -17.02 -3.52 4.24
C ILE A 131 -15.72 -4.19 3.78
N LEU A 132 -15.08 -4.99 4.65
CA LEU A 132 -13.87 -5.73 4.31
C LEU A 132 -14.09 -6.64 3.11
N ASN A 133 -15.17 -7.43 3.11
CA ASN A 133 -15.45 -8.40 2.07
C ASN A 133 -15.67 -7.73 0.71
N ILE A 134 -16.38 -6.60 0.67
CA ILE A 134 -16.53 -5.79 -0.55
C ILE A 134 -15.17 -5.27 -1.01
N ARG A 135 -14.38 -4.69 -0.09
CA ARG A 135 -13.06 -4.12 -0.38
C ARG A 135 -12.04 -5.15 -0.88
N LYS A 136 -12.09 -6.38 -0.37
CA LYS A 136 -11.19 -7.47 -0.77
C LYS A 136 -11.25 -7.77 -2.27
N ALA A 137 -12.38 -7.54 -2.93
CA ALA A 137 -12.51 -7.72 -4.37
C ALA A 137 -11.65 -6.75 -5.19
N PHE A 138 -11.22 -5.64 -4.58
CA PHE A 138 -10.42 -4.59 -5.22
C PHE A 138 -8.96 -4.57 -4.76
N PHE A 139 -8.60 -5.39 -3.77
CA PHE A 139 -7.24 -5.45 -3.25
C PHE A 139 -6.31 -6.29 -4.13
N PRO A 140 -4.99 -6.02 -4.10
CA PRO A 140 -4.02 -6.89 -4.75
C PRO A 140 -4.03 -8.29 -4.12
N ASP A 141 -3.90 -9.34 -4.94
CA ASP A 141 -3.96 -10.74 -4.52
C ASP A 141 -3.08 -11.08 -3.32
N GLY A 142 -1.90 -10.48 -3.22
CA GLY A 142 -0.99 -10.74 -2.11
C GLY A 142 -1.47 -10.16 -0.78
N LEU A 143 -2.18 -9.03 -0.78
CA LEU A 143 -2.84 -8.52 0.41
C LEU A 143 -4.04 -9.39 0.78
N VAL A 144 -4.82 -9.85 -0.21
CA VAL A 144 -5.94 -10.77 0.01
C VAL A 144 -5.46 -12.04 0.70
N LYS A 145 -4.35 -12.64 0.22
CA LYS A 145 -3.72 -13.80 0.86
C LYS A 145 -3.28 -13.54 2.29
N VAL A 146 -2.74 -12.35 2.58
CA VAL A 146 -2.39 -11.96 3.96
C VAL A 146 -3.65 -11.93 4.83
N ILE A 147 -4.73 -11.27 4.36
CA ILE A 147 -6.00 -11.18 5.09
C ILE A 147 -6.63 -12.56 5.31
N ASP A 148 -6.62 -13.43 4.30
CA ASP A 148 -7.19 -14.79 4.38
C ASP A 148 -6.42 -15.73 5.29
N SER A 149 -5.17 -15.40 5.62
CA SER A 149 -4.36 -16.16 6.57
C SER A 149 -4.59 -15.78 8.04
N LEU A 150 -5.36 -14.72 8.30
CA LEU A 150 -5.62 -14.23 9.66
C LEU A 150 -6.63 -15.15 10.37
N GLN A 151 -6.48 -15.28 11.69
CA GLN A 151 -7.43 -16.01 12.52
C GLN A 151 -8.79 -15.29 12.53
N ASP A 152 -9.85 -16.00 12.14
CA ASP A 152 -11.21 -15.47 12.08
C ASP A 152 -11.99 -15.77 13.37
N ASN A 153 -12.11 -14.76 14.23
CA ASN A 153 -12.93 -14.83 15.44
C ASN A 153 -14.39 -14.39 15.22
N CYS A 154 -14.76 -14.00 14.00
CA CYS A 154 -16.10 -13.55 13.65
C CYS A 154 -17.00 -14.66 13.11
N ALA A 155 -16.45 -15.84 12.84
CA ALA A 155 -17.15 -17.02 12.34
C ALA A 155 -17.76 -17.90 13.47
N GLN A 156 -17.92 -17.35 14.67
CA GLN A 156 -18.55 -18.01 15.82
C GLN A 156 -20.03 -17.64 15.96
#